data_AF-A0A536E5I5-F1
#
_entry.id   AF-A0A536E5I5-F1
#
_cell.length_a   1.000
_cell.length_b   1.000
_cell.length_c   1.000
_cell.angle_alpha   90.00
_cell.angle_beta   90.00
_cell.angle_gamma   90.00
#
_symmetry.space_group_name_H-M   'P 1'
#
loop_
_entity.id
_entity.type
_entity.pdbx_description
1 polymer ?
#
loop_
_entity_poly.entity_id
_entity_poly.type
_entity_poly.pdbx_seq_one_letter_code
_entity_poly.pdbx_strand_id
1 'polypeptide(L)'
;MIERTVLEIAQHRFWAWQRRHRPTPRSQLRETDQLLGAIEECRVHELKLIPTDIWRRIVHLLGQLDGGYTEKLGIDRSLDGTAEVLFEAQEALMVAAQSRWRGRPGNIVPLFRRP
;
A
#
# COMPACT_ATOMS: atom_id res chain seq x y z
N MET A 1 -14.66 20.15 -20.30
CA MET A 1 -15.39 19.85 -19.03
C MET A 1 -15.77 18.36 -18.91
N ILE A 2 -15.07 17.45 -19.59
CA ILE A 2 -15.30 15.98 -19.54
C ILE A 2 -14.09 15.23 -18.95
N GLU A 3 -12.88 15.78 -19.07
CA GLU A 3 -11.67 15.13 -18.54
C GLU A 3 -11.64 15.05 -17.00
N ARG A 4 -12.13 16.09 -16.30
CA ARG A 4 -12.19 16.11 -14.83
C ARG A 4 -13.09 15.01 -14.26
N THR A 5 -14.22 14.75 -14.89
CA THR A 5 -15.18 13.72 -14.45
C THR A 5 -14.69 12.30 -14.75
N VAL A 6 -13.90 12.08 -15.80
CA VAL A 6 -13.35 10.76 -16.11
C VAL A 6 -12.24 10.37 -15.13
N LEU A 7 -11.39 11.30 -14.72
CA LEU A 7 -10.37 11.06 -13.68
C LEU A 7 -11.00 10.73 -12.33
N GLU A 8 -12.02 11.48 -11.92
CA GLU A 8 -12.78 11.20 -10.68
C GLU A 8 -13.44 9.81 -10.72
N ILE A 9 -14.04 9.42 -11.86
CA ILE A 9 -14.67 8.11 -12.02
C ILE A 9 -13.64 6.97 -12.05
N ALA A 10 -12.48 7.17 -12.68
CA ALA A 10 -11.40 6.20 -12.71
C ALA A 10 -10.80 5.99 -11.31
N GLN A 11 -10.58 7.07 -10.56
CA GLN A 11 -10.19 7.01 -9.15
C GLN A 11 -11.23 6.26 -8.31
N HIS A 12 -12.52 6.59 -8.43
CA HIS A 12 -13.57 5.87 -7.68
C HIS A 12 -13.65 4.37 -8.00
N ARG A 13 -13.41 3.97 -9.26
CA ARG A 13 -13.42 2.55 -9.66
C ARG A 13 -12.19 1.78 -9.15
N PHE A 14 -11.02 2.42 -9.12
CA PHE A 14 -9.79 1.82 -8.61
C PHE A 14 -9.94 1.36 -7.15
N TRP A 15 -10.54 2.20 -6.30
CA TRP A 15 -10.66 1.95 -4.87
C TRP A 15 -11.81 1.00 -4.48
N ALA A 16 -12.80 0.79 -5.35
CA ALA A 16 -13.98 -0.03 -5.05
C ALA A 16 -13.70 -1.55 -5.05
N TRP A 17 -12.62 -2.00 -5.69
CA TRP A 17 -12.41 -3.41 -6.04
C TRP A 17 -11.77 -4.30 -4.94
N GLN A 18 -11.25 -3.72 -3.85
CA GLN A 18 -10.34 -4.44 -2.93
C GLN A 18 -11.01 -5.23 -1.78
N ARG A 19 -12.32 -5.49 -1.84
CA ARG A 19 -13.13 -5.85 -0.67
C ARG A 19 -13.26 -7.34 -0.27
N ARG A 20 -12.43 -8.28 -0.76
CA ARG A 20 -12.78 -9.73 -0.60
C ARG A 20 -11.74 -10.70 -0.04
N HIS A 21 -10.52 -10.29 0.30
CA HIS A 21 -9.52 -11.24 0.80
C HIS A 21 -8.94 -10.81 2.14
N ARG A 22 -8.68 -11.80 3.02
CA ARG A 22 -7.98 -11.57 4.29
C ARG A 22 -6.61 -10.93 3.99
N PRO A 23 -6.25 -9.84 4.68
CA PRO A 23 -4.99 -9.15 4.39
C PRO A 23 -3.80 -10.08 4.59
N THR A 24 -2.90 -10.06 3.61
CA THR A 24 -1.61 -10.73 3.64
C THR A 24 -0.51 -9.70 3.44
N PRO A 25 0.72 -9.91 3.95
CA PRO A 25 1.80 -8.95 3.74
C PRO A 25 2.02 -8.61 2.27
N ARG A 26 1.88 -9.57 1.35
CA ARG A 26 1.99 -9.31 -0.10
C ARG A 26 0.84 -8.48 -0.67
N SER A 27 -0.40 -8.73 -0.25
CA SER A 27 -1.54 -7.93 -0.72
C SER A 27 -1.47 -6.52 -0.16
N GLN A 28 -1.03 -6.36 1.08
CA GLN A 28 -0.80 -5.06 1.71
C GLN A 28 0.37 -4.32 1.06
N LEU A 29 1.48 -5.01 0.73
CA LEU A 29 2.61 -4.41 0.01
C LEU A 29 2.18 -3.86 -1.35
N ARG A 30 1.38 -4.63 -2.10
CA ARG A 30 0.82 -4.19 -3.38
C ARG A 30 -0.10 -2.97 -3.20
N GLU A 31 -0.88 -2.94 -2.13
CA GLU A 31 -1.74 -1.81 -1.81
C GLU A 31 -0.93 -0.56 -1.44
N THR A 32 0.15 -0.71 -0.68
CA THR A 32 1.09 0.38 -0.38
C THR A 32 1.70 0.97 -1.65
N ASP A 33 2.16 0.13 -2.59
CA ASP A 33 2.66 0.58 -3.90
C ASP A 33 1.63 1.39 -4.68
N GLN A 34 0.37 0.94 -4.66
CA GLN A 34 -0.73 1.63 -5.34
C GLN A 34 -1.04 2.99 -4.70
N LEU A 35 -0.98 3.07 -3.38
CA LEU A 35 -1.18 4.33 -2.65
C LEU A 35 -0.03 5.30 -2.90
N LEU A 36 1.22 4.83 -2.91
CA LEU A 36 2.37 5.66 -3.29
C LEU A 36 2.23 6.21 -4.71
N GLY A 37 1.80 5.39 -5.67
CA GLY A 37 1.51 5.86 -7.03
C GLY A 37 0.43 6.95 -7.08
N ALA A 38 -0.63 6.83 -6.27
CA ALA A 38 -1.67 7.86 -6.16
C ALA A 38 -1.15 9.17 -5.52
N ILE A 39 -0.19 9.08 -4.59
CA ILE A 39 0.48 10.27 -4.04
C ILE A 39 1.31 10.97 -5.10
N GLU A 40 2.06 10.22 -5.91
CA GLU A 40 2.82 10.81 -7.01
C GLU A 40 1.90 11.48 -8.04
N GLU A 41 0.75 10.87 -8.35
CA GLU A 41 -0.27 11.51 -9.19
C GLU A 41 -0.78 12.83 -8.56
N CYS A 42 -0.98 12.87 -7.24
CA CYS A 42 -1.31 14.11 -6.53
C CYS A 42 -0.21 15.17 -6.69
N ARG A 43 1.07 14.79 -6.62
CA ARG A 43 2.21 15.71 -6.84
C ARG A 43 2.23 16.25 -8.27
N VAL A 44 2.05 15.38 -9.26
CA VAL A 44 1.97 15.76 -10.69
C VAL A 44 0.86 16.78 -10.93
N HIS A 45 -0.25 16.68 -10.20
CA HIS A 45 -1.36 17.62 -10.26
C HIS A 45 -1.25 18.81 -9.29
N GLU A 46 -0.08 19.01 -8.67
CA GLU A 46 0.21 20.12 -7.75
C GLU A 46 -0.75 20.21 -6.55
N LEU A 47 -1.31 19.07 -6.13
CA LEU A 47 -2.11 19.01 -4.91
C LEU A 47 -1.20 19.16 -3.69
N LYS A 48 -1.62 19.97 -2.72
CA LYS A 48 -0.83 20.15 -1.48
C LYS A 48 -1.12 19.09 -0.43
N LEU A 49 -2.33 18.50 -0.48
CA LEU A 49 -2.84 17.59 0.53
C LEU A 49 -3.43 16.35 -0.13
N ILE A 50 -3.34 15.22 0.57
CA ILE A 50 -3.94 13.95 0.16
C ILE A 50 -5.48 14.08 0.10
N PRO A 51 -6.11 13.76 -1.04
CA PRO A 51 -7.57 13.67 -1.14
C PRO A 51 -8.18 12.72 -0.12
N THR A 52 -9.37 13.06 0.40
CA THR A 52 -10.01 12.34 1.52
C THR A 52 -10.18 10.83 1.30
N ASP A 53 -10.50 10.40 0.08
CA ASP A 53 -10.70 8.98 -0.21
C ASP A 53 -9.39 8.19 -0.17
N ILE A 54 -8.31 8.76 -0.70
CA ILE A 54 -6.96 8.20 -0.61
C ILE A 54 -6.53 8.18 0.86
N TRP A 55 -6.73 9.28 1.58
CA TRP A 55 -6.39 9.39 2.99
C TRP A 55 -7.03 8.31 3.85
N ARG A 56 -8.35 8.09 3.70
CA ARG A 56 -9.08 7.04 4.41
C ARG A 56 -8.50 5.65 4.14
N ARG A 57 -8.04 5.41 2.91
CA ARG A 57 -7.41 4.14 2.53
C ARG A 57 -6.03 3.98 3.16
N ILE A 58 -5.23 5.04 3.18
CA ILE A 58 -3.92 5.07 3.85
C ILE A 58 -4.09 4.74 5.34
N VAL A 59 -4.97 5.46 6.04
CA VAL A 59 -5.24 5.22 7.47
C VAL A 59 -5.75 3.78 7.69
N HIS A 60 -6.62 3.27 6.82
CA HIS A 60 -7.11 1.90 6.93
C HIS A 60 -6.00 0.86 6.75
N LEU A 61 -5.09 1.04 5.79
CA LEU A 61 -3.96 0.15 5.58
C LEU A 61 -2.99 0.19 6.77
N LEU A 62 -2.60 1.40 7.21
CA LEU A 62 -1.66 1.58 8.30
C LEU A 62 -2.21 1.06 9.64
N GLY A 63 -3.51 1.19 9.87
CA GLY A 63 -4.18 0.63 11.05
C GLY A 63 -4.22 -0.90 11.09
N GLN A 64 -3.87 -1.59 10.00
CA GLN A 64 -3.71 -3.05 9.96
C GLN A 64 -2.26 -3.50 10.23
N LEU A 65 -1.31 -2.57 10.33
CA LEU A 65 0.10 -2.87 10.51
C LEU A 65 0.50 -2.70 11.98
N ASP A 66 1.34 -3.61 12.46
CA ASP A 66 2.00 -3.45 13.75
C ASP A 66 3.13 -2.42 13.60
N GLY A 67 3.09 -1.31 14.35
CA GLY A 67 4.16 -0.30 14.28
C GLY A 67 3.79 1.14 14.63
N GLY A 68 2.54 1.43 14.99
CA GLY A 68 2.13 2.79 15.39
C GLY A 68 2.14 3.80 14.25
N TYR A 69 2.00 3.33 13.00
CA TYR A 69 2.08 4.17 11.81
C TYR A 69 0.93 5.18 11.71
N THR A 70 -0.25 4.84 12.25
CA THR A 70 -1.39 5.76 12.28
C THR A 70 -1.12 6.94 13.19
N GLU A 71 -0.47 6.70 14.34
CA GLU A 71 -0.04 7.72 15.28
C GLU A 71 1.08 8.58 14.72
N LYS A 72 2.06 7.96 14.04
CA LYS A 72 3.15 8.68 13.37
C LYS A 72 2.64 9.60 12.26
N LEU A 73 1.65 9.14 11.50
CA LEU A 73 0.99 9.94 10.47
C LEU A 73 0.14 11.07 11.07
N GLY A 74 -0.55 10.79 12.18
CA GLY A 74 -1.38 11.76 12.89
C GLY A 74 -2.46 12.37 11.99
N ILE A 75 -2.55 13.70 12.01
CA ILE A 75 -3.46 14.46 11.14
C ILE A 75 -2.76 15.09 9.92
N ASP A 76 -1.46 14.86 9.75
CA ASP A 76 -0.70 15.46 8.66
C ASP A 76 -1.05 14.76 7.33
N ARG A 77 -1.69 15.51 6.45
CA ARG A 77 -2.08 15.06 5.10
C ARG A 77 -1.14 15.60 4.03
N SER A 78 0.02 16.12 4.40
CA SER A 78 1.06 16.53 3.45
C SER A 78 1.45 15.33 2.58
N LEU A 79 1.71 15.57 1.30
CA LEU A 79 2.12 14.49 0.38
C LEU A 79 3.43 13.85 0.85
N ASP A 80 4.40 14.67 1.26
CA ASP A 80 5.74 14.22 1.63
C ASP A 80 5.74 13.43 2.93
N GLY A 81 5.10 13.93 3.99
CA GLY A 81 5.01 13.22 5.27
C GLY A 81 4.22 11.92 5.14
N THR A 82 3.15 11.92 4.33
CA THR A 82 2.39 10.70 4.07
C THR A 82 3.20 9.67 3.28
N ALA A 83 3.95 10.10 2.26
CA ALA A 83 4.81 9.20 1.47
C ALA A 83 5.90 8.57 2.35
N GLU A 84 6.54 9.35 3.22
CA GLU A 84 7.58 8.87 4.14
C GLU A 84 7.05 7.74 5.04
N VAL A 85 5.89 7.94 5.67
CA VAL A 85 5.26 6.91 6.52
C VAL A 85 4.89 5.66 5.70
N LEU A 86 4.42 5.83 4.46
CA LEU A 86 4.11 4.69 3.59
C LEU A 86 5.36 3.92 3.17
N PHE A 87 6.50 4.57 2.92
CA PHE A 87 7.75 3.88 2.62
C PHE A 87 8.26 3.06 3.81
N GLU A 88 8.16 3.58 5.03
CA GLU A 88 8.52 2.81 6.23
C GLU A 88 7.59 1.61 6.45
N ALA A 89 6.28 1.81 6.27
CA ALA A 89 5.31 0.73 6.31
C ALA A 89 5.61 -0.33 5.22
N GLN A 90 6.02 0.11 4.04
CA GLN A 90 6.43 -0.76 2.94
C GLN A 90 7.63 -1.63 3.33
N GLU A 91 8.66 -1.03 3.94
CA GLU A 91 9.85 -1.76 4.41
C GLU A 91 9.46 -2.87 5.40
N ALA A 92 8.64 -2.55 6.40
CA ALA A 92 8.14 -3.54 7.36
C ALA A 92 7.34 -4.66 6.69
N LEU A 93 6.49 -4.32 5.71
CA LEU A 93 5.73 -5.29 4.92
C LEU A 93 6.64 -6.20 4.07
N MET A 94 7.73 -5.66 3.51
CA MET A 94 8.71 -6.45 2.76
C MET A 94 9.41 -7.47 3.67
N VAL A 95 9.81 -7.07 4.89
CA VAL A 95 10.37 -7.98 5.89
C VAL A 95 9.37 -9.06 6.28
N ALA A 96 8.12 -8.68 6.59
CA ALA A 96 7.06 -9.62 6.96
C ALA A 96 6.74 -10.61 5.83
N ALA A 97 6.72 -10.15 4.58
CA ALA A 97 6.49 -11.00 3.41
C ALA A 97 7.63 -12.02 3.21
N GLN A 98 8.89 -11.63 3.43
CA GLN A 98 10.05 -12.52 3.36
C GLN A 98 10.04 -13.57 4.46
N SER A 99 9.79 -13.16 5.71
CA SER A 99 9.75 -14.07 6.87
C SER A 99 8.68 -15.15 6.70
N ARG A 100 7.49 -14.78 6.20
CA ARG A 100 6.41 -15.74 5.91
C ARG A 100 6.80 -16.75 4.82
N TRP A 101 7.62 -16.35 3.85
CA TRP A 101 8.09 -17.25 2.80
C TRP A 101 9.14 -18.23 3.32
N ARG A 102 10.11 -17.75 4.12
CA ARG A 102 11.17 -18.60 4.70
C ARG A 102 10.65 -19.60 5.74
N GLY A 103 9.56 -19.30 6.43
CA GLY A 103 8.93 -20.20 7.41
C GLY A 103 8.15 -21.38 6.81
N ARG A 104 7.98 -21.45 5.48
CA ARG A 104 7.45 -22.64 4.82
C ARG A 104 8.61 -23.52 4.42
N PRO A 105 8.78 -24.73 5.00
CA PRO A 105 9.68 -25.72 4.42
C PRO A 105 9.17 -25.99 3.01
N GLY A 106 9.85 -25.45 2.02
CA GLY A 106 9.61 -25.81 0.64
C GLY A 106 9.86 -27.31 0.54
N ASN A 107 8.93 -28.05 -0.04
CA ASN A 107 9.19 -29.41 -0.45
C ASN A 107 10.24 -29.30 -1.57
N ILE A 108 11.53 -29.30 -1.18
CA ILE A 108 12.64 -29.28 -2.13
C ILE A 108 12.60 -30.63 -2.80
N VAL A 109 11.96 -30.71 -3.97
CA VAL A 109 12.05 -31.87 -4.85
C VAL A 109 13.45 -31.82 -5.47
N PRO A 110 14.38 -32.72 -5.12
CA PRO A 110 15.69 -32.70 -5.73
C PRO A 110 15.53 -33.09 -7.20
N LEU A 111 15.84 -32.15 -8.10
CA LEU A 111 15.79 -32.38 -9.55
C LEU A 111 16.90 -33.33 -10.04
N PHE A 112 17.91 -33.55 -9.21
CA PHE A 112 19.04 -34.44 -9.49
C PHE A 112 19.28 -35.39 -8.32
N ARG A 113 19.50 -36.67 -8.64
CA ARG A 113 19.93 -37.68 -7.68
C ARG A 113 21.36 -37.32 -7.24
N ARG A 114 21.61 -37.17 -5.93
CA ARG A 114 22.98 -37.05 -5.41
C ARG A 114 23.76 -38.33 -5.77
N PRO A 115 25.03 -38.22 -6.19
CA PRO A 115 25.89 -39.37 -6.50
C PRO A 115 26.16 -40.22 -5.26
#